data_AF-A0A4Y2VDK2-F1
#
_entry.id   AF-A0A4Y2VDK2-F1
#
_cell.length_a   1.000
_cell.length_b   1.000
_cell.length_c   1.000
_cell.angle_alpha   90.00
_cell.angle_beta   90.00
_cell.angle_gamma   90.00
#
_symmetry.space_group_name_H-M   'P 1'
#
loop_
_entity.id
_entity.type
_entity.pdbx_description
1 polymer ?
#
loop_
_entity_poly.entity_id
_entity_poly.type
_entity_poly.pdbx_seq_one_letter_code
_entity_poly.pdbx_strand_id
1 'polypeptide(L)'
;MGDKSGRLKKKRGVTRTSVTKICKAIETELTKTDVNVDALEEMLEQLVVESNELKNLDSQIEEFVSDDKLEKEVKEVAEYTQKIITWKFRATKKIRERTKMLIR
;
A
#
# COMPACT_ATOMS: atom_id res chain seq x y z
N MET A 1 14.42 16.78 22.38
CA MET A 1 14.40 16.00 21.12
C MET A 1 13.07 15.22 20.90
N GLY A 2 11.90 15.75 21.31
CA GLY A 2 10.62 15.01 21.24
C GLY A 2 9.79 15.18 19.96
N ASP A 3 10.16 16.09 19.06
CA ASP A 3 9.24 16.58 18.02
C ASP A 3 9.34 15.80 16.68
N LYS A 4 10.52 15.25 16.36
CA LYS A 4 10.74 14.53 15.08
C LYS A 4 10.00 13.19 15.00
N SER A 5 10.13 12.35 16.03
CA SER A 5 9.48 11.02 16.06
C SER A 5 7.95 11.13 16.06
N GLY A 6 7.38 12.11 16.80
CA GLY A 6 5.94 12.35 16.81
C GLY A 6 5.39 12.75 15.43
N ARG A 7 6.10 13.64 14.72
CA ARG A 7 5.72 14.04 13.35
C ARG A 7 5.80 12.89 12.35
N LEU A 8 6.85 12.06 12.44
CA LEU A 8 7.00 10.88 11.58
C LEU A 8 5.87 9.87 11.81
N LYS A 9 5.55 9.54 13.08
CA LYS A 9 4.45 8.64 13.42
C LYS A 9 3.10 9.14 12.90
N LYS A 10 2.83 10.45 13.01
CA LYS A 10 1.62 11.06 12.45
C LYS A 10 1.58 10.94 10.92
N LYS A 11 2.69 11.23 10.24
CA LYS A 11 2.79 11.10 8.78
C LYS A 11 2.57 9.64 8.34
N ARG A 12 3.21 8.67 9.01
CA ARG A 12 3.00 7.22 8.80
C ARG A 12 1.52 6.84 8.90
N GLY A 13 0.83 7.33 9.93
CA GLY A 13 -0.60 7.07 10.12
C GLY A 13 -1.47 7.60 8.97
N VAL A 14 -1.17 8.81 8.49
CA VAL A 14 -1.86 9.41 7.33
C VAL A 14 -1.57 8.61 6.06
N THR A 15 -0.30 8.31 5.77
CA THR A 15 0.10 7.52 4.60
C THR A 15 -0.53 6.13 4.62
N ARG A 16 -0.51 5.43 5.76
CA ARG A 16 -1.17 4.13 5.94
C ARG A 16 -2.68 4.20 5.70
N THR A 17 -3.33 5.27 6.13
CA THR A 17 -4.76 5.50 5.86
C THR A 17 -5.01 5.64 4.36
N SER A 18 -4.16 6.39 3.67
CA SER A 18 -4.25 6.60 2.22
C SER A 18 -4.02 5.31 1.44
N VAL A 19 -2.95 4.56 1.74
CA VAL A 19 -2.67 3.23 1.17
C VAL A 19 -3.85 2.28 1.38
N THR A 20 -4.45 2.28 2.58
CA THR A 20 -5.63 1.44 2.87
C THR A 20 -6.83 1.81 2.01
N LYS A 21 -7.07 3.10 1.76
CA LYS A 21 -8.14 3.57 0.87
C LYS A 21 -7.90 3.10 -0.56
N ILE A 22 -6.67 3.23 -1.06
CA ILE A 22 -6.32 2.77 -2.41
C ILE A 22 -6.51 1.26 -2.53
N CYS A 23 -6.03 0.46 -1.56
CA CYS A 23 -6.27 -0.98 -1.58
C CYS A 23 -7.77 -1.33 -1.61
N LYS A 24 -8.61 -0.63 -0.84
CA LYS A 24 -10.06 -0.83 -0.84
C LYS A 24 -10.70 -0.40 -2.17
N ALA A 25 -10.21 0.66 -2.79
CA ALA A 25 -10.69 1.12 -4.09
C ALA A 25 -10.36 0.10 -5.18
N ILE A 26 -9.13 -0.43 -5.20
CA ILE A 26 -8.72 -1.54 -6.07
C ILE A 26 -9.58 -2.77 -5.82
N GLU A 27 -9.78 -3.16 -4.56
CA GLU A 27 -10.63 -4.30 -4.20
C GLU A 27 -12.06 -4.11 -4.73
N THR A 28 -12.64 -2.93 -4.57
CA THR A 28 -13.99 -2.59 -5.05
C THR A 28 -14.07 -2.58 -6.57
N GLU A 29 -13.05 -2.08 -7.26
CA GLU A 29 -13.02 -2.07 -8.71
C GLU A 29 -12.91 -3.51 -9.27
N LEU A 30 -12.13 -4.36 -8.62
CA LEU A 30 -11.96 -5.76 -9.02
C LEU A 30 -13.20 -6.63 -8.82
N THR A 31 -14.17 -6.21 -8.00
CA THR A 31 -15.45 -6.93 -7.85
C THR A 31 -16.48 -6.56 -8.90
N LYS A 32 -16.25 -5.50 -9.70
CA LYS A 32 -17.17 -5.08 -10.76
C LYS A 32 -17.16 -6.08 -11.93
N THR A 33 -18.32 -6.24 -12.56
CA THR A 33 -18.47 -7.03 -13.79
C THR A 33 -17.72 -6.39 -14.96
N ASP A 34 -17.90 -5.08 -15.15
CA ASP A 34 -17.11 -4.29 -16.08
C ASP A 34 -16.06 -3.48 -15.31
N VAL A 35 -14.86 -4.04 -15.26
CA VAL A 35 -13.71 -3.45 -14.58
C VAL A 35 -13.13 -2.34 -15.44
N ASN A 36 -13.01 -1.15 -14.86
CA ASN A 36 -12.31 -0.02 -15.46
C ASN A 36 -10.80 -0.20 -15.31
N VAL A 37 -10.14 -0.54 -16.42
CA VAL A 37 -8.70 -0.84 -16.46
C VAL A 37 -7.87 0.41 -16.24
N ASP A 38 -8.25 1.54 -16.83
CA ASP A 38 -7.52 2.80 -16.73
C ASP A 38 -7.53 3.31 -15.27
N ALA A 39 -8.69 3.20 -14.60
CA ALA A 39 -8.80 3.52 -13.18
C ALA A 39 -7.96 2.57 -12.30
N LEU A 40 -7.88 1.28 -12.65
CA LEU A 40 -7.00 0.33 -11.96
C LEU A 40 -5.52 0.67 -12.13
N GLU A 41 -5.10 1.10 -13.32
CA GLU A 41 -3.72 1.53 -13.58
C GLU A 41 -3.36 2.76 -12.75
N GLU A 42 -4.21 3.79 -12.74
CA GLU A 42 -4.00 5.00 -11.94
C GLU A 42 -3.93 4.67 -10.43
N MET A 43 -4.85 3.86 -9.93
CA MET A 43 -4.83 3.41 -8.53
C MET A 43 -3.57 2.60 -8.21
N LEU A 44 -3.06 1.81 -9.15
CA LEU A 44 -1.83 1.03 -8.97
C LEU A 44 -0.60 1.93 -8.88
N GLU A 45 -0.51 2.97 -9.72
CA GLU A 45 0.57 3.96 -9.65
C GLU A 45 0.56 4.70 -8.32
N GLN A 46 -0.61 5.17 -7.88
CA GLN A 46 -0.77 5.81 -6.57
C GLN A 46 -0.36 4.86 -5.44
N LEU A 47 -0.77 3.59 -5.50
CA LEU A 47 -0.40 2.58 -4.51
C LEU A 47 1.11 2.38 -4.43
N VAL A 48 1.82 2.40 -5.57
CA VAL A 48 3.28 2.26 -5.61
C VAL A 48 3.96 3.45 -4.95
N VAL A 49 3.53 4.68 -5.27
CA VAL A 49 4.11 5.89 -4.69
C VAL A 49 3.91 5.92 -3.17
N GLU A 50 2.67 5.71 -2.71
CA GLU A 50 2.36 5.80 -1.28
C GLU A 50 2.94 4.64 -0.46
N SER A 51 3.01 3.42 -1.02
CA SER A 51 3.62 2.29 -0.31
C SER A 51 5.14 2.44 -0.17
N ASN A 52 5.81 3.05 -1.15
CA ASN A 52 7.23 3.39 -1.04
C ASN A 52 7.47 4.46 0.02
N GLU A 53 6.63 5.49 0.08
CA GLU A 53 6.70 6.51 1.15
C GLU A 53 6.42 5.88 2.52
N LEU A 54 5.45 4.97 2.62
CA LEU A 54 5.16 4.26 3.86
C LEU A 54 6.37 3.43 4.33
N LYS A 55 7.01 2.70 3.41
CA LYS A 55 8.23 1.93 3.71
C LYS A 55 9.36 2.84 4.22
N ASN A 56 9.57 3.98 3.56
CA ASN A 56 10.55 4.97 3.98
C ASN A 56 10.26 5.52 5.40
N LEU A 57 8.99 5.78 5.70
CA LEU A 57 8.56 6.21 7.04
C LEU A 57 8.72 5.12 8.09
N ASP A 58 8.42 3.87 7.76
CA ASP A 58 8.61 2.71 8.64
C ASP A 58 10.10 2.58 9.02
N SER A 59 11.02 2.63 8.04
CA SER A 59 12.47 2.59 8.30
C SER A 59 12.98 3.76 9.15
N GLN A 60 12.49 4.98 8.92
CA GLN A 60 12.85 6.13 9.76
C GLN A 60 12.30 6.02 11.18
N ILE A 61 11.16 5.34 11.38
CA ILE A 61 10.54 5.18 12.69
C ILE A 61 11.22 4.07 13.49
N GLU A 62 11.71 3.02 12.82
CA GLU A 62 12.42 1.89 13.42
C GLU A 62 13.59 2.35 14.32
N GLU A 63 14.33 3.39 13.92
CA GLU A 63 15.40 4.02 14.72
C GLU A 63 14.92 4.59 16.09
N PHE A 64 13.61 4.78 16.25
CA PHE A 64 12.99 5.30 17.48
C PHE A 64 12.12 4.26 18.20
N VAL A 65 12.07 3.02 17.71
CA VAL A 65 11.34 1.92 18.35
C VAL A 65 12.26 1.25 19.37
N SER A 66 11.73 1.00 20.57
CA SER A 66 12.45 0.26 21.60
C SER A 66 12.37 -1.25 21.33
N ASP A 67 13.41 -1.99 21.72
CA ASP A 67 13.53 -3.43 21.44
C ASP A 67 12.33 -4.26 21.93
N ASP A 68 11.72 -3.88 23.06
CA ASP A 68 10.53 -4.51 23.63
C ASP A 68 9.28 -4.39 22.74
N LYS A 69 9.27 -3.45 21.80
CA LYS A 69 8.15 -3.19 20.87
C LYS A 69 8.48 -3.55 19.43
N LEU A 70 9.75 -3.85 19.13
CA LEU A 70 10.24 -4.08 17.79
C LEU A 70 9.55 -5.27 17.12
N GLU A 71 9.46 -6.41 17.80
CA GLU A 71 8.86 -7.64 17.24
C GLU A 71 7.40 -7.42 16.81
N LYS A 72 6.61 -6.72 17.63
CA LYS A 72 5.22 -6.41 17.31
C LYS A 72 5.11 -5.49 16.09
N GLU A 73 5.89 -4.42 16.05
CA GLU A 73 5.89 -3.48 14.91
C GLU A 73 6.35 -4.15 13.61
N VAL A 74 7.41 -4.97 13.66
CA VAL A 74 7.90 -5.73 12.50
C VAL A 74 6.82 -6.65 11.95
N LYS A 75 6.10 -7.36 12.83
CA LYS A 75 4.99 -8.24 12.42
C LYS A 75 3.86 -7.45 11.77
N GLU A 76 3.42 -6.34 12.37
CA GLU A 76 2.36 -5.49 11.82
C GLU A 76 2.75 -4.91 10.45
N VAL A 77 4.00 -4.46 10.29
CA VAL A 77 4.52 -3.95 9.01
C VAL A 77 4.58 -5.05 7.95
N ALA A 78 5.02 -6.26 8.31
CA ALA A 78 5.10 -7.40 7.40
C ALA A 78 3.71 -7.84 6.91
N GLU A 79 2.75 -7.99 7.82
CA GLU A 79 1.37 -8.35 7.48
C GLU A 79 0.72 -7.31 6.56
N TYR A 80 0.93 -6.02 6.86
CA TYR A 80 0.40 -4.94 6.04
C TYR A 80 1.08 -4.88 4.65
N THR A 81 2.39 -5.09 4.58
CA THR A 81 3.14 -5.18 3.32
C THR A 81 2.63 -6.31 2.45
N GLN A 82 2.35 -7.48 3.03
CA GLN A 82 1.78 -8.61 2.30
C GLN A 82 0.40 -8.29 1.72
N LYS A 83 -0.42 -7.51 2.43
CA LYS A 83 -1.71 -7.03 1.93
C LYS A 83 -1.55 -6.12 0.70
N ILE A 84 -0.61 -5.18 0.74
CA ILE A 84 -0.30 -4.29 -0.39
C ILE A 84 0.14 -5.10 -1.61
N ILE A 85 1.09 -6.03 -1.42
CA ILE A 85 1.60 -6.91 -2.48
C ILE A 85 0.45 -7.70 -3.13
N THR A 86 -0.44 -8.25 -2.32
CA THR A 86 -1.58 -9.04 -2.78
C THR A 86 -2.49 -8.23 -3.71
N TRP A 87 -2.86 -7.00 -3.32
CA TRP A 87 -3.73 -6.16 -4.13
C TRP A 87 -3.04 -5.62 -5.38
N LYS A 88 -1.75 -5.23 -5.27
CA LYS A 88 -0.94 -4.84 -6.43
C LYS A 88 -0.87 -5.97 -7.46
N PHE A 89 -0.64 -7.20 -7.01
CA PHE A 89 -0.59 -8.38 -7.89
C PHE A 89 -1.92 -8.63 -8.59
N ARG A 90 -3.04 -8.61 -7.83
CA ARG A 90 -4.39 -8.82 -8.38
C ARG A 90 -4.76 -7.79 -9.43
N ALA A 91 -4.52 -6.50 -9.16
CA ALA A 91 -4.76 -5.42 -10.12
C ALA A 91 -3.92 -5.60 -11.38
N THR A 92 -2.61 -5.80 -11.23
CA THR A 92 -1.69 -6.06 -12.36
C THR A 92 -2.14 -7.25 -13.21
N LYS A 93 -2.57 -8.34 -12.56
CA LYS A 93 -3.06 -9.54 -13.26
C LYS A 93 -4.30 -9.20 -14.10
N LYS A 94 -5.27 -8.47 -13.53
CA LYS A 94 -6.51 -8.12 -14.21
C LYS A 94 -6.28 -7.20 -15.42
N ILE A 95 -5.40 -6.21 -15.28
CA ILE A 95 -4.97 -5.33 -16.38
C ILE A 95 -4.41 -6.18 -17.53
N ARG A 96 -3.45 -7.06 -17.23
CA ARG A 96 -2.83 -7.95 -18.23
C ARG A 96 -3.82 -8.87 -18.95
N GLU A 97 -4.82 -9.39 -18.24
CA GLU A 97 -5.88 -10.22 -18.82
C GLU A 97 -6.69 -9.44 -19.86
N ARG A 98 -7.04 -8.18 -19.57
CA ARG A 98 -7.78 -7.30 -20.48
C ARG A 98 -6.93 -6.91 -21.69
N THR A 99 -5.66 -6.55 -21.51
CA THR A 99 -4.75 -6.23 -22.62
C THR A 99 -4.59 -7.40 -23.59
N LYS A 100 -4.51 -8.64 -23.07
CA LYS A 100 -4.42 -9.85 -23.90
C LYS A 100 -5.70 -10.16 -24.69
N MET A 101 -6.86 -9.76 -24.19
CA MET A 101 -8.14 -9.92 -24.90
C MET A 101 -8.27 -8.96 -26.08
N LEU A 102 -7.66 -7.77 -26.03
CA LEU A 102 -7.76 -6.75 -27.07
C LEU A 102 -6.87 -7.03 -28.31
N ILE A 103 -5.89 -7.94 -28.19
CA ILE A 103 -4.92 -8.25 -29.26
C ILE A 103 -5.27 -9.58 -29.98
N ARG A 104 -6.33 -10.27 -29.56
CA ARG A 104 -6.85 -11.49 -30.20
C ARG A 104 -8.01 -11.17 -31.12
#